data_AF-A0A5A5TD83-F1
#
_entry.id   AF-A0A5A5TD83-F1
#
_cell.length_a   1.000
_cell.length_b   1.000
_cell.length_c   1.000
_cell.angle_alpha   90.00
_cell.angle_beta   90.00
_cell.angle_gamma   90.00
#
_symmetry.space_group_name_H-M   'P 1'
#
loop_
_entity.id
_entity.type
_entity.pdbx_description
1 polymer ?
#
loop_
_entity_poly.entity_id
_entity_poly.type
_entity_poly.pdbx_seq_one_letter_code
_entity_poly.pdbx_strand_id
1 'polypeptide(L)'
;MSRDYELGVVFSPEASEEETRSVLDRIEQIVAKHEGHIVKVNQWGRRRLAYPIDRHRDGIYVFLDMVLTPETVIEIERTLKVSEIVLREMVRKRDPKAVQKEREEREARAAAAAAAAEAAEKAPEATETPSAEEASAEPVAEENPAEEAAAPATDETAAPVATSNEEQVQA
;
A
#
# COMPACT_ATOMS: atom_id res chain seq x y z
N MET A 1 -5.40 25.90 -16.29
CA MET A 1 -4.84 26.30 -14.96
C MET A 1 -5.22 25.24 -13.94
N SER A 2 -4.22 24.73 -13.21
CA SER A 2 -4.41 23.81 -12.09
C SER A 2 -5.08 24.50 -10.91
N ARG A 3 -5.86 23.75 -10.14
CA ARG A 3 -6.60 24.23 -8.96
C ARG A 3 -6.49 23.18 -7.86
N ASP A 4 -6.58 23.61 -6.61
CA ASP A 4 -6.66 22.70 -5.47
C ASP A 4 -8.07 22.08 -5.39
N TYR A 5 -8.11 20.76 -5.30
CA TYR A 5 -9.30 19.95 -5.10
C TYR A 5 -9.11 19.03 -3.91
N GLU A 6 -10.24 18.68 -3.30
CA GLU A 6 -10.38 17.66 -2.28
C GLU A 6 -11.25 16.55 -2.86
N LEU A 7 -10.78 15.32 -2.78
CA LEU A 7 -11.54 14.14 -3.17
C LEU A 7 -11.81 13.30 -1.91
N GLY A 8 -13.08 13.12 -1.59
CA GLY A 8 -13.53 12.14 -0.61
C GLY A 8 -14.03 10.88 -1.31
N VAL A 9 -13.51 9.73 -0.94
CA VAL A 9 -13.95 8.41 -1.43
C VAL A 9 -14.37 7.54 -0.26
N VAL A 10 -15.50 6.86 -0.42
CA VAL A 10 -16.00 5.83 0.49
C VAL A 10 -15.97 4.51 -0.25
N PHE A 11 -15.16 3.57 0.23
CA PHE A 11 -15.08 2.21 -0.28
C PHE A 11 -16.03 1.28 0.48
N SER A 12 -16.42 0.18 -0.18
CA SER A 12 -17.14 -0.92 0.44
C SER A 12 -16.37 -1.46 1.65
N PRO A 13 -17.05 -1.82 2.76
CA PRO A 13 -16.39 -2.42 3.91
C PRO A 13 -15.89 -3.86 3.65
N GLU A 14 -16.30 -4.45 2.52
CA GLU A 14 -15.86 -5.78 2.07
C GLU A 14 -14.60 -5.71 1.21
N ALA A 15 -14.23 -4.52 0.73
CA ALA A 15 -13.01 -4.32 -0.03
C ALA A 15 -11.77 -4.58 0.85
N SER A 16 -10.83 -5.32 0.32
CA SER A 16 -9.53 -5.54 0.94
C SER A 16 -8.67 -4.26 0.91
N GLU A 17 -7.64 -4.21 1.75
CA GLU A 17 -6.66 -3.12 1.73
C GLU A 17 -5.91 -3.07 0.39
N GLU A 18 -5.67 -4.23 -0.23
CA GLU A 18 -5.03 -4.33 -1.55
C GLU A 18 -5.90 -3.74 -2.66
N GLU A 19 -7.21 -4.01 -2.67
CA GLU A 19 -8.15 -3.44 -3.63
C GLU A 19 -8.30 -1.92 -3.45
N THR A 20 -8.37 -1.47 -2.20
CA THR A 20 -8.39 -0.05 -1.87
C THR A 20 -7.13 0.64 -2.40
N ARG A 21 -5.96 0.04 -2.16
CA ARG A 21 -4.68 0.54 -2.65
C ARG A 21 -4.60 0.55 -4.18
N SER A 22 -5.09 -0.50 -4.84
CA SER A 22 -5.12 -0.57 -6.31
C SER A 22 -5.92 0.57 -6.93
N VAL A 23 -7.05 0.95 -6.32
CA VAL A 23 -7.82 2.12 -6.78
C VAL A 23 -7.08 3.41 -6.50
N LEU A 24 -6.44 3.55 -5.34
CA LEU A 24 -5.60 4.72 -5.06
C LEU A 24 -4.47 4.85 -6.08
N ASP A 25 -3.70 3.79 -6.34
CA ASP A 25 -2.62 3.75 -7.31
C ASP A 25 -3.11 4.14 -8.72
N ARG A 26 -4.32 3.69 -9.10
CA ARG A 26 -4.94 4.08 -10.37
C ARG A 26 -5.25 5.58 -10.43
N ILE A 27 -5.70 6.18 -9.33
CA ILE A 27 -5.88 7.64 -9.24
C ILE A 27 -4.53 8.33 -9.37
N GLU A 28 -3.49 7.85 -8.67
CA GLU A 28 -2.13 8.42 -8.75
C GLU A 28 -1.59 8.40 -10.19
N GLN A 29 -1.81 7.31 -10.93
CA GLN A 29 -1.43 7.21 -12.33
C GLN A 29 -2.16 8.22 -13.22
N ILE A 30 -3.46 8.42 -13.03
CA ILE A 30 -4.24 9.42 -13.78
C ILE A 30 -3.73 10.83 -13.45
N VAL A 31 -3.48 11.12 -12.17
CA VAL A 31 -2.96 12.40 -11.72
C VAL A 31 -1.58 12.67 -12.34
N ALA A 32 -0.67 11.69 -12.30
CA ALA A 32 0.67 11.80 -12.88
C ALA A 32 0.65 12.00 -14.40
N LYS A 33 -0.25 11.32 -15.12
CA LYS A 33 -0.40 11.43 -16.58
C LYS A 33 -0.79 12.84 -17.03
N HIS A 34 -1.54 13.58 -16.21
CA HIS A 34 -2.00 14.94 -16.51
C HIS A 34 -1.22 16.02 -15.75
N GLU A 35 0.02 15.72 -15.35
CA GLU A 35 0.92 16.66 -14.67
C GLU A 35 0.30 17.27 -13.39
N GLY A 36 -0.54 16.51 -12.70
CA GLY A 36 -1.12 16.87 -11.41
C GLY A 36 -0.24 16.41 -10.25
N HIS A 37 -0.51 16.95 -9.06
CA HIS A 37 0.22 16.62 -7.84
C HIS A 37 -0.73 16.27 -6.69
N ILE A 38 -0.40 15.21 -5.95
CA ILE A 38 -1.10 14.85 -4.71
C ILE A 38 -0.37 15.52 -3.54
N VAL A 39 -1.08 16.33 -2.78
CA VAL A 39 -0.54 17.11 -1.65
C VAL A 39 -0.55 16.29 -0.38
N LYS A 40 -1.62 15.52 -0.17
CA LYS A 40 -1.84 14.73 1.05
C LYS A 40 -2.84 13.63 0.80
N VAL A 41 -2.57 12.46 1.38
CA VAL A 41 -3.53 11.36 1.48
C VAL A 41 -3.85 11.14 2.96
N ASN A 42 -5.15 11.08 3.29
CA ASN A 42 -5.64 10.89 4.64
C ASN A 42 -6.62 9.71 4.67
N GLN A 43 -6.15 8.58 5.20
CA GLN A 43 -6.96 7.37 5.34
C GLN A 43 -7.57 7.35 6.74
N TRP A 44 -8.89 7.46 6.83
CA TRP A 44 -9.61 7.41 8.11
C TRP A 44 -9.95 5.99 8.52
N GLY A 45 -9.83 5.02 7.61
CA GLY A 45 -10.20 3.63 7.82
C GLY A 45 -11.71 3.42 7.84
N ARG A 46 -12.14 2.32 8.46
CA ARG A 46 -13.55 1.89 8.49
C ARG A 46 -14.36 2.71 9.51
N ARG A 47 -15.46 3.30 9.06
CA ARG A 47 -16.39 4.09 9.89
C ARG A 47 -17.84 3.75 9.54
N ARG A 48 -18.73 3.91 10.53
CA ARG A 48 -20.16 3.66 10.38
C ARG A 48 -20.86 4.79 9.63
N LEU A 49 -21.65 4.44 8.62
CA LEU A 49 -22.46 5.36 7.83
C LEU A 49 -23.74 5.73 8.58
N ALA A 50 -24.28 6.93 8.32
CA ALA A 50 -25.53 7.39 8.93
C ALA A 50 -26.75 6.59 8.42
N TYR A 51 -26.70 6.14 7.18
CA TYR A 51 -27.71 5.32 6.52
C TYR A 51 -27.01 4.29 5.62
N PRO A 52 -27.65 3.15 5.30
CA PRO A 52 -27.03 2.13 4.48
C PRO A 52 -26.90 2.59 3.02
N ILE A 53 -25.73 2.36 2.41
CA ILE A 53 -25.45 2.57 0.99
C ILE A 53 -25.12 1.19 0.42
N ASP A 54 -25.81 0.78 -0.67
CA ASP A 54 -25.70 -0.57 -1.25
C ASP A 54 -25.78 -1.70 -0.21
N ARG A 55 -26.66 -1.52 0.78
CA ARG A 55 -26.90 -2.45 1.91
C ARG A 55 -25.76 -2.52 2.95
N HIS A 56 -24.69 -1.76 2.79
CA HIS A 56 -23.61 -1.65 3.77
C HIS A 56 -23.89 -0.53 4.77
N ARG A 57 -23.63 -0.78 6.06
CA ARG A 57 -23.75 0.21 7.15
C ARG A 57 -22.42 0.83 7.57
N ASP A 58 -21.32 0.31 7.05
CA ASP A 58 -19.97 0.76 7.29
C ASP A 58 -19.30 1.05 5.94
N GLY A 59 -18.27 1.88 5.94
CA GLY A 59 -17.47 2.17 4.76
C GLY A 59 -16.07 2.62 5.15
N ILE A 60 -15.12 2.43 4.24
CA ILE A 60 -13.72 2.86 4.45
C ILE A 60 -13.56 4.25 3.83
N TYR A 61 -13.16 5.22 4.64
CA TYR A 61 -13.04 6.61 4.22
C TYR A 61 -11.59 6.98 3.86
N VAL A 62 -11.42 7.55 2.67
CA VAL A 62 -10.15 8.11 2.23
C VAL A 62 -10.36 9.50 1.64
N PHE A 63 -9.53 10.44 2.07
CA PHE A 63 -9.53 11.82 1.58
C PHE A 63 -8.18 12.14 0.92
N LEU A 64 -8.23 12.76 -0.25
CA LEU A 64 -7.04 13.17 -1.00
C LEU A 64 -7.10 14.67 -1.29
N ASP A 65 -6.05 15.38 -0.92
CA ASP A 65 -5.80 16.75 -1.33
C ASP A 65 -4.93 16.73 -2.59
N MET A 66 -5.39 17.35 -3.68
CA MET A 66 -4.71 17.28 -4.96
C MET A 66 -4.75 18.61 -5.72
N VAL A 67 -3.72 18.87 -6.51
CA VAL A 67 -3.62 20.02 -7.43
C VAL A 67 -3.66 19.49 -8.85
N LEU A 68 -4.72 19.81 -9.58
CA LEU A 68 -4.95 19.22 -10.90
C LEU A 68 -5.83 20.11 -11.79
N THR A 69 -5.86 19.77 -13.08
CA THR A 69 -6.67 20.49 -14.07
C THR A 69 -8.13 20.02 -14.01
N PRO A 70 -9.12 20.84 -14.42
CA PRO A 70 -10.52 20.43 -14.40
C PRO A 70 -10.83 19.25 -15.33
N GLU A 71 -10.05 19.03 -16.38
CA GLU A 71 -10.21 17.89 -17.28
C GLU A 71 -9.86 16.58 -16.58
N THR A 72 -8.75 16.57 -15.84
CA THR A 72 -8.31 15.41 -15.04
C THR A 72 -9.34 15.04 -13.96
N VAL A 73 -10.02 16.01 -13.36
CA VAL A 73 -11.10 15.75 -12.38
C VAL A 73 -12.19 14.87 -13.00
N ILE A 74 -12.62 15.20 -14.22
CA ILE A 74 -13.70 14.49 -14.91
C ILE A 74 -13.27 13.05 -15.21
N GLU A 75 -12.01 12.83 -15.56
CA GLU A 75 -11.48 11.48 -15.78
C GLU A 75 -11.47 10.66 -14.48
N ILE A 76 -10.99 11.24 -13.37
CA ILE A 76 -10.98 10.58 -12.06
C ILE A 76 -12.40 10.20 -11.64
N GLU A 77 -13.36 11.12 -11.75
CA GLU A 77 -14.77 10.84 -11.43
C GLU A 77 -15.35 9.71 -12.28
N ARG A 78 -15.02 9.65 -13.57
CA ARG A 78 -15.45 8.55 -14.45
C ARG A 78 -14.86 7.22 -14.02
N THR A 79 -13.57 7.19 -13.71
CA THR A 79 -12.89 5.96 -13.25
C THR A 79 -13.46 5.48 -11.92
N LEU A 80 -13.74 6.38 -10.98
CA LEU A 80 -14.33 6.03 -9.68
C LEU A 80 -15.75 5.49 -9.83
N LYS A 81 -16.58 6.09 -10.70
CA LYS A 81 -17.95 5.62 -10.96
C LYS A 81 -18.04 4.24 -11.57
N VAL A 82 -17.03 3.81 -12.32
CA VAL A 82 -16.97 2.47 -12.93
C VAL A 82 -16.49 1.42 -11.92
N SER A 83 -15.85 1.85 -10.83
CA SER A 83 -15.35 0.95 -9.81
C SER A 83 -16.47 0.44 -8.93
N GLU A 84 -16.72 -0.87 -8.95
CA GLU A 84 -17.78 -1.51 -8.14
C GLU A 84 -17.51 -1.46 -6.63
N ILE A 85 -16.26 -1.25 -6.23
CA ILE A 85 -15.88 -1.18 -4.81
C ILE A 85 -16.08 0.22 -4.19
N VAL A 86 -16.32 1.25 -5.02
CA VAL A 86 -16.53 2.62 -4.56
C VAL A 86 -18.03 2.84 -4.33
N LEU A 87 -18.40 3.05 -3.07
CA LEU A 87 -19.80 3.34 -2.70
C LEU A 87 -20.18 4.79 -2.97
N ARG A 88 -19.24 5.71 -2.77
CA ARG A 88 -19.47 7.14 -2.98
C ARG A 88 -18.18 7.90 -3.19
N GLU A 89 -18.22 8.82 -4.14
CA GLU A 89 -17.20 9.81 -4.39
C GLU A 89 -17.77 11.23 -4.23
N MET A 90 -16.91 12.16 -3.82
CA MET A 90 -17.22 13.58 -3.79
C MET A 90 -15.97 14.37 -4.10
N VAL A 91 -16.00 15.14 -5.20
CA VAL A 91 -14.95 16.09 -5.52
C VAL A 91 -15.40 17.49 -5.15
N ARG A 92 -14.58 18.22 -4.40
CA ARG A 92 -14.82 19.61 -4.03
C ARG A 92 -13.62 20.46 -4.44
N LYS A 93 -13.88 21.60 -5.08
CA LYS A 93 -12.86 22.62 -5.28
C LYS A 93 -12.55 23.30 -3.95
N ARG A 94 -11.28 23.35 -3.56
CA ARG A 94 -10.86 24.05 -2.33
C ARG A 94 -10.72 25.55 -2.61
N ASP A 95 -11.04 26.35 -1.61
CA ASP A 95 -10.89 27.79 -1.69
C ASP A 95 -9.41 28.17 -1.59
N PRO A 96 -8.88 28.99 -2.51
CA PRO A 96 -7.44 29.26 -2.58
C PRO A 96 -6.92 29.93 -1.29
N LYS A 97 -7.71 30.80 -0.66
CA LYS A 97 -7.32 31.47 0.60
C LYS A 97 -7.19 30.50 1.78
N ALA A 98 -8.06 29.49 1.84
CA ALA A 98 -8.02 28.48 2.90
C ALA A 98 -6.76 27.60 2.75
N VAL A 99 -6.46 27.20 1.51
CA VAL A 99 -5.26 26.40 1.21
C VAL A 99 -3.98 27.16 1.50
N GLN A 100 -3.88 28.45 1.15
CA GLN A 100 -2.68 29.24 1.47
C GLN A 100 -2.45 29.33 2.97
N LYS A 101 -3.50 29.64 3.74
CA LYS A 101 -3.41 29.69 5.20
C LYS A 101 -2.95 28.35 5.79
N GLU A 102 -3.51 27.23 5.34
CA GLU A 102 -3.08 25.90 5.80
C GLU A 102 -1.62 25.59 5.42
N ARG A 103 -1.17 26.03 4.24
CA ARG A 103 0.23 25.87 3.82
C ARG A 103 1.16 26.73 4.67
N GLU A 104 0.82 27.99 4.91
CA GLU A 104 1.56 28.91 5.79
C GLU A 104 1.64 28.37 7.23
N GLU A 105 0.53 27.85 7.76
CA GLU A 105 0.50 27.22 9.10
C GLU A 105 1.31 25.91 9.12
N ARG A 106 1.28 25.12 8.04
CA ARG A 106 2.09 23.90 7.91
C ARG A 106 3.57 24.23 7.80
N GLU A 107 3.93 25.29 7.07
CA GLU A 107 5.29 25.80 6.93
C GLU A 107 5.79 26.41 8.25
N ALA A 108 4.96 27.16 8.97
CA ALA A 108 5.29 27.67 10.29
C ALA A 108 5.45 26.54 11.31
N ARG A 109 4.60 25.50 11.25
CA ARG A 109 4.73 24.31 12.09
C ARG A 109 5.94 23.46 11.71
N ALA A 110 6.28 23.36 10.42
CA ALA A 110 7.46 22.67 9.94
C ALA A 110 8.74 23.43 10.30
N ALA A 111 8.75 24.77 10.21
CA ALA A 111 9.86 25.62 10.64
C ALA A 111 10.05 25.58 12.16
N ALA A 112 8.96 25.55 12.95
CA ALA A 112 9.04 25.36 14.39
C ALA A 112 9.53 23.95 14.78
N ALA A 113 9.12 22.91 14.05
CA ALA A 113 9.63 21.54 14.23
C ALA A 113 11.10 21.40 13.80
N ALA A 114 11.52 22.08 12.73
CA ALA A 114 12.90 22.16 12.29
C ALA A 114 13.77 22.94 13.27
N ALA A 115 13.30 24.07 13.81
CA ALA A 115 13.99 24.82 14.86
C ALA A 115 14.08 24.06 16.19
N ALA A 116 13.08 23.23 16.51
CA ALA A 116 13.13 22.32 17.66
C ALA A 116 14.10 21.15 17.47
N ALA A 117 14.28 20.67 16.23
CA ALA A 117 15.32 19.69 15.88
C ALA A 117 16.73 20.32 15.90
N GLU A 118 16.87 21.57 15.45
CA GLU A 118 18.14 22.32 15.46
C GLU A 118 18.61 22.68 16.90
N ALA A 119 17.69 22.76 17.87
CA ALA A 119 18.03 22.97 19.28
C ALA A 119 18.50 21.70 20.02
N ALA A 120 18.32 20.52 19.43
CA ALA A 120 18.82 19.24 19.97
C ALA A 120 20.25 18.90 19.50
N GLU A 121 20.80 19.62 18.52
CA GLU A 121 22.11 19.39 17.90
C GLU A 121 23.22 20.32 18.44
N LYS A 122 23.10 20.80 19.68
CA LYS A 122 24.13 21.64 20.34
C LYS A 122 24.51 21.20 21.76
N ALA A 123 24.69 19.90 21.96
CA ALA A 123 25.45 19.36 23.09
C ALA A 123 26.36 18.22 22.58
N PRO A 124 27.69 18.33 22.73
CA PRO A 124 28.66 17.61 21.90
C PRO A 124 28.99 16.19 22.40
N GLU A 125 29.02 15.26 21.45
CA GLU A 125 30.07 14.27 21.15
C GLU A 125 31.07 13.84 22.26
N ALA A 126 30.99 12.57 22.67
CA ALA A 126 32.14 11.73 23.02
C ALA A 126 31.72 10.24 23.08
N THR A 127 32.11 9.46 22.07
CA THR A 127 32.91 8.23 22.21
C THR A 127 33.10 7.64 20.81
N GLU A 128 34.28 7.95 20.28
CA GLU A 128 34.98 7.34 19.16
C GLU A 128 35.35 5.88 19.49
N THR A 129 35.11 4.93 18.58
CA THR A 129 36.09 3.96 18.02
C THR A 129 35.40 3.03 17.02
N PRO A 130 36.14 2.49 16.02
CA PRO A 130 35.76 2.64 14.61
C PRO A 130 35.62 1.30 13.87
N SER A 131 35.22 1.42 12.60
CA SER A 131 35.58 0.60 11.44
C SER A 131 35.45 -0.93 11.53
N ALA A 132 34.46 -1.42 10.80
CA ALA A 132 34.45 -2.77 10.21
C ALA A 132 35.46 -2.88 9.05
N GLU A 133 35.55 -4.11 8.50
CA GLU A 133 36.37 -4.63 7.37
C GLU A 133 37.63 -5.36 7.89
N GLU A 134 37.83 -6.68 7.73
CA GLU A 134 37.86 -7.45 6.47
C GLU A 134 37.84 -8.98 6.72
N ALA A 135 37.73 -9.74 5.63
CA ALA A 135 37.29 -11.14 5.52
C ALA A 135 38.32 -12.27 5.78
N SER A 136 37.82 -13.51 5.97
CA SER A 136 38.36 -14.81 5.49
C SER A 136 37.56 -15.96 6.12
N ALA A 137 36.78 -16.73 5.35
CA ALA A 137 37.16 -17.97 4.64
C ALA A 137 37.30 -19.21 5.56
N GLU A 138 36.55 -20.26 5.17
CA GLU A 138 36.35 -21.67 5.61
C GLU A 138 37.59 -22.41 6.22
N PRO A 139 37.54 -23.65 6.81
CA PRO A 139 36.63 -24.78 6.52
C PRO A 139 36.39 -25.83 7.66
N VAL A 140 35.87 -27.02 7.27
CA VAL A 140 35.97 -28.39 7.85
C VAL A 140 35.45 -28.65 9.28
N ALA A 141 34.38 -29.44 9.48
CA ALA A 141 34.26 -30.92 9.44
C ALA A 141 34.63 -31.64 10.76
N GLU A 142 33.96 -32.78 10.96
CA GLU A 142 34.22 -33.87 11.94
C GLU A 142 33.58 -33.71 13.34
N GLU A 143 32.47 -34.42 13.62
CA GLU A 143 32.35 -35.75 14.28
C GLU A 143 32.41 -35.61 15.83
N ASN A 144 31.62 -36.28 16.66
CA ASN A 144 30.92 -37.58 16.65
C ASN A 144 30.01 -37.60 17.93
N PRO A 145 29.50 -38.73 18.48
CA PRO A 145 28.54 -39.73 18.00
C PRO A 145 27.35 -39.97 18.99
N ALA A 146 26.48 -40.91 18.60
CA ALA A 146 25.89 -41.98 19.44
C ALA A 146 24.69 -41.64 20.35
N GLU A 147 23.62 -42.44 20.46
CA GLU A 147 23.22 -43.76 19.91
C GLU A 147 21.79 -43.99 20.48
N GLU A 148 20.76 -44.13 19.65
CA GLU A 148 20.16 -45.37 19.11
C GLU A 148 19.20 -46.10 20.06
N ALA A 149 18.07 -46.50 19.46
CA ALA A 149 17.42 -47.82 19.54
C ALA A 149 15.90 -47.68 19.65
N ALA A 150 15.07 -48.39 18.90
CA ALA A 150 15.26 -49.27 17.75
C ALA A 150 13.85 -49.53 17.16
N ALA A 151 13.80 -49.73 15.85
CA ALA A 151 12.71 -50.34 15.10
C ALA A 151 12.60 -51.87 15.45
N PRO A 152 11.78 -52.74 14.80
CA PRO A 152 11.84 -53.03 13.34
C PRO A 152 10.45 -53.28 12.67
N ALA A 153 10.29 -52.92 11.39
CA ALA A 153 10.33 -53.75 10.15
C ALA A 153 9.00 -54.53 9.90
N THR A 154 8.44 -54.67 8.70
CA THR A 154 8.89 -55.13 7.34
C THR A 154 7.66 -54.99 6.40
N ASP A 155 7.65 -54.99 5.07
CA ASP A 155 8.60 -54.97 3.94
C ASP A 155 7.74 -54.83 2.65
N GLU A 156 8.41 -54.55 1.53
CA GLU A 156 8.08 -54.98 0.15
C GLU A 156 7.06 -54.19 -0.68
N THR A 157 7.21 -53.91 -1.99
CA THR A 157 8.27 -53.56 -2.97
C THR A 157 7.54 -53.43 -4.33
N ALA A 158 8.16 -52.78 -5.31
CA ALA A 158 7.96 -52.90 -6.77
C ALA A 158 6.78 -52.17 -7.46
N ALA A 159 7.06 -50.95 -7.92
CA ALA A 159 7.31 -50.54 -9.32
C ALA A 159 6.36 -50.96 -10.49
N PRO A 160 6.31 -50.15 -11.59
CA PRO A 160 5.12 -49.89 -12.41
C PRO A 160 5.21 -50.37 -13.88
N VAL A 161 4.09 -50.52 -14.61
CA VAL A 161 4.08 -50.50 -16.10
C VAL A 161 2.75 -49.98 -16.66
N ALA A 162 2.88 -49.15 -17.70
CA ALA A 162 1.85 -48.64 -18.61
C ALA A 162 1.05 -49.73 -19.35
N THR A 163 -0.18 -49.43 -19.78
CA THR A 163 -0.77 -49.98 -21.02
C THR A 163 -1.81 -49.02 -21.61
N SER A 164 -1.49 -48.64 -22.84
CA SER A 164 -2.27 -48.24 -24.02
C SER A 164 -3.79 -48.07 -23.95
N ASN A 165 -4.21 -46.92 -24.49
CA ASN A 165 -5.53 -46.62 -25.01
C ASN A 165 -5.46 -46.69 -26.55
N GLU A 166 -6.12 -47.67 -27.17
CA GLU A 166 -6.50 -47.64 -28.59
C GLU A 166 -7.62 -48.65 -28.84
N GLU A 167 -8.82 -48.19 -29.21
CA GLU A 167 -9.66 -48.92 -30.16
C GLU A 167 -10.58 -47.92 -30.90
N GLN A 168 -10.30 -47.72 -32.19
CA GLN A 168 -11.27 -47.25 -33.18
C GLN A 168 -12.12 -48.44 -33.62
N VAL A 169 -13.43 -48.27 -33.78
CA VAL A 169 -14.20 -48.96 -34.82
C VAL A 169 -15.27 -48.03 -35.39
N GLN A 170 -15.25 -47.90 -36.73
CA GLN A 170 -16.23 -47.25 -37.60
C GLN A 170 -17.63 -47.86 -37.50
N ALA A 171 -18.65 -47.03 -37.70
CA ALA A 171 -19.84 -47.35 -38.49
C ALA A 171 -20.40 -46.05 -39.09
#